data_AF-A0A0F6W3H6-F1
#
_entry.id   AF-A0A0F6W3H6-F1
#
_cell.length_a   1.000
_cell.length_b   1.000
_cell.length_c   1.000
_cell.angle_alpha   90.00
_cell.angle_beta   90.00
_cell.angle_gamma   90.00
#
_symmetry.space_group_name_H-M   'P 1'
#
loop_
_entity.id
_entity.type
_entity.pdbx_description
1 polymer ?
#
loop_
_entity_poly.entity_id
_entity_poly.type
_entity_poly.pdbx_seq_one_letter_code
_entity_poly.pdbx_strand_id
1 'polypeptide(L)'
;MSLTQEIEARIEKFVSELNELVRKQALDAVASALGTGGAPVRRGPGRPPKSAAGNGAAAAVAAPSAKARAAKSRKKGEKRTADELAQLEGSLENFVRTNPGQGIEAIGKAIGFATAELARPMKKLVQRGAVRTEGEKRATKYYPGEGGASASASEGGEAAPKRRGRPPGKAGGKKKGKKK
;
A
#
# COMPACT_ATOMS: atom_id res chain seq x y z
N MET A 1 29.41 -29.48 -14.93
CA MET A 1 29.53 -28.53 -13.80
C MET A 1 28.80 -29.13 -12.62
N SER A 2 29.41 -29.16 -11.43
CA SER A 2 28.72 -29.69 -10.24
C SER A 2 27.76 -28.64 -9.68
N LEU A 3 26.70 -29.08 -9.00
CA LEU A 3 25.72 -28.19 -8.36
C LEU A 3 26.39 -27.21 -7.38
N THR A 4 27.42 -27.66 -6.67
CA THR A 4 28.23 -26.84 -5.76
C THR A 4 28.91 -25.68 -6.48
N GLN A 5 29.49 -25.93 -7.66
CA GLN A 5 30.13 -24.88 -8.47
C GLN A 5 29.10 -23.85 -8.98
N GLU A 6 27.89 -24.29 -9.31
CA GLU A 6 26.82 -23.39 -9.74
C GLU A 6 26.33 -22.51 -8.58
N ILE A 7 26.24 -23.06 -7.38
CA ILE A 7 25.90 -22.31 -6.15
C ILE A 7 26.98 -21.27 -5.86
N GLU A 8 28.25 -21.65 -5.90
CA GLU A 8 29.39 -20.75 -5.68
C GLU A 8 29.40 -19.59 -6.68
N ALA A 9 29.25 -19.86 -7.97
CA ALA A 9 29.20 -18.83 -9.01
C ALA A 9 28.04 -17.84 -8.82
N ARG A 10 26.87 -18.32 -8.36
CA ARG A 10 25.71 -17.46 -8.06
C ARG A 10 25.95 -16.60 -6.81
N ILE A 11 26.59 -17.15 -5.78
CA ILE A 11 26.94 -16.41 -4.57
C ILE A 11 27.95 -15.32 -4.89
N GLU A 12 28.99 -15.62 -5.67
CA GLU A 12 30.00 -14.63 -6.08
C GLU A 12 29.37 -13.47 -6.85
N LYS A 13 28.51 -13.76 -7.82
CA LYS A 13 27.77 -12.75 -8.57
C LYS A 13 26.90 -11.88 -7.66
N PHE A 14 26.18 -12.50 -6.72
CA PHE A 14 25.35 -11.78 -5.76
C PHE A 14 26.19 -10.86 -4.86
N VAL A 15 27.33 -11.34 -4.35
CA VAL A 15 28.23 -10.54 -3.50
C VAL A 15 28.84 -9.38 -4.29
N SER A 16 29.17 -9.56 -5.58
CA SER A 16 29.63 -8.43 -6.41
C SER A 16 28.55 -7.37 -6.59
N GLU A 17 27.31 -7.78 -6.89
CA GLU A 17 26.17 -6.87 -7.06
C GLU A 17 25.86 -6.12 -5.75
N LEU A 18 25.92 -6.80 -4.61
CA LEU A 18 25.75 -6.19 -3.29
C LEU A 18 26.83 -5.13 -3.02
N ASN A 19 28.10 -5.46 -3.27
CA ASN A 19 29.22 -4.54 -3.05
C ASN A 19 29.13 -3.29 -3.92
N GLU A 20 28.70 -3.41 -5.17
CA GLU A 20 28.48 -2.27 -6.06
C GLU A 20 27.38 -1.34 -5.53
N LEU A 21 26.26 -1.92 -5.07
CA LEU A 21 25.13 -1.16 -4.53
C LEU A 21 25.52 -0.43 -3.24
N VAL A 22 26.24 -1.10 -2.34
CA VAL A 22 26.75 -0.50 -1.10
C VAL A 22 27.74 0.63 -1.38
N ARG A 23 28.68 0.45 -2.31
CA ARG A 23 29.63 1.50 -2.71
C ARG A 23 28.91 2.73 -3.27
N LYS A 24 27.88 2.53 -4.11
CA LYS A 24 27.07 3.62 -4.66
C LYS A 24 26.34 4.41 -3.57
N GLN A 25 25.76 3.73 -2.59
CA GLN A 25 25.11 4.39 -1.44
C GLN A 25 26.11 5.16 -0.57
N ALA A 26 27.30 4.60 -0.35
CA ALA A 26 28.34 5.27 0.41
C ALA A 26 28.82 6.56 -0.28
N LEU A 27 29.02 6.52 -1.60
CA LEU A 27 29.40 7.71 -2.37
C LEU A 27 28.32 8.80 -2.35
N ASP A 28 27.04 8.43 -2.43
CA ASP A 28 25.93 9.37 -2.34
C ASP A 28 25.83 10.03 -0.95
N ALA A 29 26.03 9.24 0.12
CA ALA A 29 26.07 9.74 1.49
C ALA A 29 27.25 10.72 1.71
N VAL A 30 28.44 10.39 1.19
CA VAL A 30 29.62 11.26 1.25
C VAL A 30 29.40 12.55 0.45
N ALA A 31 28.83 12.45 -0.77
CA ALA A 31 28.51 13.62 -1.58
C ALA A 31 27.46 14.52 -0.90
N SER A 32 26.47 13.94 -0.22
CA SER A 32 25.48 14.69 0.57
C SER A 32 26.12 15.40 1.77
N ALA A 33 27.01 14.72 2.49
CA ALA A 33 27.72 15.27 3.64
C ALA A 33 28.72 16.38 3.23
N LEU A 34 29.41 16.23 2.11
CA LEU A 34 30.38 17.21 1.60
C LEU A 34 29.73 18.33 0.77
N GLY A 35 28.52 18.10 0.22
CA GLY A 35 27.80 19.00 -0.67
C GLY A 35 26.98 20.11 -0.01
N THR A 36 27.07 20.28 1.31
CA THR A 36 26.31 21.30 2.07
C THR A 36 27.20 22.34 2.78
N GLY A 37 28.23 22.82 2.08
CA GLY A 37 28.99 24.02 2.44
C GLY A 37 28.36 25.35 1.99
N GLY A 38 27.05 25.39 1.71
CA GLY A 38 26.32 26.60 1.31
C GLY A 38 25.71 27.31 2.51
N ALA A 39 26.34 28.40 2.94
CA ALA A 39 25.91 29.23 4.08
C ALA A 39 24.41 29.62 4.03
N PRO A 40 23.67 29.57 5.15
CA PRO A 40 22.34 30.15 5.21
C PRO A 40 22.45 31.68 5.14
N VAL A 41 22.01 32.25 4.01
CA VAL A 41 21.79 33.68 3.85
C VAL A 41 20.84 34.15 4.95
N ARG A 42 21.39 34.89 5.92
CA ARG A 42 20.67 35.57 6.99
C ARG A 42 19.66 36.55 6.37
N ARG A 43 18.37 36.24 6.45
CA ARG A 43 17.31 37.21 6.17
C ARG A 43 17.24 38.17 7.36
N GLY A 44 17.38 39.47 7.06
CA GLY A 44 17.48 40.54 8.04
C GLY A 44 16.25 40.71 8.96
N PRO A 45 16.36 41.59 9.97
CA PRO A 45 15.35 41.78 10.98
C PRO A 45 14.20 42.62 10.42
N GLY A 46 13.08 42.00 10.11
CA GLY A 46 11.91 42.76 9.73
C GLY A 46 10.81 41.94 9.07
N ARG A 47 9.77 41.66 9.86
CA ARG A 47 8.39 41.40 9.45
C ARG A 47 7.98 39.94 9.22
N PRO A 48 7.43 39.27 10.25
CA PRO A 48 6.57 38.10 10.03
C PRO A 48 5.19 38.55 9.52
N PRO A 49 4.63 37.93 8.46
CA PRO A 49 3.20 38.06 8.18
C PRO A 49 2.40 37.40 9.30
N LYS A 50 1.51 38.21 9.86
CA LYS A 50 0.61 37.94 10.97
C LYS A 50 -0.48 36.94 10.55
N SER A 51 -0.50 35.82 11.27
CA SER A 51 -1.66 35.00 11.66
C SER A 51 -2.63 34.46 10.59
N ALA A 52 -2.65 33.13 10.47
CA ALA A 52 -3.89 32.37 10.63
C ALA A 52 -3.68 31.38 11.79
N ALA A 53 -4.50 31.52 12.83
CA ALA A 53 -4.52 30.70 14.05
C ALA A 53 -4.76 29.21 13.74
N GLY A 54 -4.32 28.24 14.56
CA GLY A 54 -3.88 28.37 15.94
C GLY A 54 -3.28 27.08 16.53
N ASN A 55 -2.84 27.24 17.78
CA ASN A 55 -2.66 26.30 18.90
C ASN A 55 -2.34 24.84 18.53
N GLY A 56 -1.23 24.24 18.94
CA GLY A 56 -0.27 24.55 19.99
C GLY A 56 0.53 23.26 20.29
N ALA A 57 1.42 23.35 21.27
CA ALA A 57 2.23 22.28 21.85
C ALA A 57 3.54 21.88 21.13
N ALA A 58 4.60 22.44 21.71
CA ALA A 58 5.82 21.76 22.14
C ALA A 58 6.70 21.06 21.10
N ALA A 59 7.94 21.56 21.04
CA ALA A 59 9.09 20.88 20.51
C ALA A 59 9.27 19.50 21.14
N ALA A 60 9.33 18.48 20.28
CA ALA A 60 10.05 17.25 20.55
C ALA A 60 10.88 16.94 19.32
N VAL A 61 12.19 16.81 19.54
CA VAL A 61 13.19 16.40 18.57
C VAL A 61 12.80 15.01 18.08
N ALA A 62 12.38 14.89 16.83
CA ALA A 62 12.18 13.62 16.18
C ALA A 62 12.97 13.64 14.88
N ALA A 63 13.96 12.75 14.80
CA ALA A 63 14.65 12.36 13.57
C ALA A 63 13.64 12.22 12.42
N PRO A 64 14.03 12.46 11.16
CA PRO A 64 13.19 12.11 10.03
C PRO A 64 13.09 10.58 9.99
N SER A 65 12.16 10.04 10.77
CA SER A 65 11.56 8.74 10.52
C SER A 65 11.13 8.79 9.06
N ALA A 66 11.52 7.78 8.29
CA ALA A 66 11.25 7.57 6.87
C ALA A 66 9.73 7.47 6.62
N LYS A 67 9.02 8.55 6.91
CA LYS A 67 7.58 8.69 6.99
C LYS A 67 7.11 8.74 5.56
N ALA A 68 6.61 7.61 5.12
CA ALA A 68 6.15 7.34 3.77
C ALA A 68 7.28 7.53 2.75
N ARG A 69 7.83 6.41 2.24
CA ARG A 69 8.17 6.39 0.81
C ARG A 69 6.91 6.87 0.12
N ALA A 70 6.97 8.10 -0.36
CA ALA A 70 5.85 8.81 -0.89
C ALA A 70 5.13 7.86 -1.84
N ALA A 71 3.90 7.48 -1.50
CA ALA A 71 2.93 7.17 -2.52
C ALA A 71 2.89 8.44 -3.37
N LYS A 72 3.71 8.47 -4.42
CA LYS A 72 3.78 9.57 -5.37
C LYS A 72 2.33 9.86 -5.71
N SER A 73 1.85 11.04 -5.35
CA SER A 73 0.43 11.36 -5.34
C SER A 73 -0.11 11.08 -6.73
N ARG A 74 -0.68 9.90 -6.92
CA ARG A 74 -1.17 9.48 -8.22
C ARG A 74 -2.36 10.35 -8.54
N LYS A 75 -2.58 10.64 -9.82
CA LYS A 75 -3.76 11.39 -10.21
C LYS A 75 -5.00 10.62 -9.73
N LYS A 76 -6.02 11.34 -9.26
CA LYS A 76 -7.26 10.73 -8.79
C LYS A 76 -7.83 9.85 -9.91
N GLY A 77 -7.89 8.53 -9.68
CA GLY A 77 -8.37 7.56 -10.66
C GLY A 77 -7.29 6.79 -11.43
N GLU A 78 -6.01 7.13 -11.24
CA GLU A 78 -4.89 6.39 -11.80
C GLU A 78 -4.79 5.00 -11.16
N LYS A 79 -4.89 3.96 -11.99
CA LYS A 79 -4.76 2.57 -11.56
C LYS A 79 -3.29 2.28 -11.30
N ARG A 80 -3.02 1.43 -10.30
CA ARG A 80 -1.69 0.83 -10.13
C ARG A 80 -1.31 0.05 -11.39
N THR A 81 -0.05 0.15 -11.81
CA THR A 81 0.50 -0.74 -12.82
C THR A 81 0.49 -2.18 -12.27
N ALA A 82 0.50 -3.17 -13.17
CA ALA A 82 0.44 -4.57 -12.78
C ALA A 82 1.60 -4.96 -11.86
N ASP A 83 2.81 -4.46 -12.14
CA ASP A 83 4.02 -4.74 -11.38
C ASP A 83 3.98 -4.18 -9.96
N GLU A 84 3.54 -2.91 -9.79
CA GLU A 84 3.38 -2.31 -8.46
C GLU A 84 2.38 -3.08 -7.60
N LEU A 85 1.34 -3.65 -8.23
CA LEU A 85 0.32 -4.40 -7.55
C LEU A 85 0.85 -5.78 -7.12
N ALA A 86 1.64 -6.46 -7.96
CA ALA A 86 2.29 -7.72 -7.62
C ALA A 86 3.30 -7.57 -6.46
N GLN A 87 4.10 -6.50 -6.48
CA GLN A 87 5.05 -6.19 -5.39
C GLN A 87 4.33 -5.92 -4.05
N LEU A 88 3.23 -5.18 -4.11
CA LEU A 88 2.40 -4.90 -2.94
C LEU A 88 1.73 -6.18 -2.42
N GLU A 89 1.22 -7.03 -3.30
CA GLU A 89 0.66 -8.34 -2.95
C GLU A 89 1.70 -9.24 -2.26
N GLY A 90 2.92 -9.36 -2.79
CA GLY A 90 3.97 -10.15 -2.16
C GLY A 90 4.39 -9.60 -0.79
N SER A 91 4.45 -8.27 -0.65
CA SER A 91 4.73 -7.63 0.64
C SER A 91 3.62 -7.90 1.67
N LEU A 92 2.36 -7.89 1.23
CA LEU A 92 1.19 -8.17 2.06
C LEU A 92 1.16 -9.64 2.50
N GLU A 93 1.42 -10.59 1.60
CA GLU A 93 1.49 -12.01 1.94
C GLU A 93 2.58 -12.29 2.97
N ASN A 94 3.78 -11.75 2.75
CA ASN A 94 4.88 -11.90 3.71
C ASN A 94 4.53 -11.30 5.07
N PHE A 95 3.86 -10.15 5.09
CA PHE A 95 3.43 -9.52 6.32
C PHE A 95 2.38 -10.35 7.07
N VAL A 96 1.37 -10.88 6.37
CA VAL A 96 0.32 -11.71 6.97
C VAL A 96 0.87 -13.05 7.46
N ARG A 97 1.85 -13.64 6.77
CA ARG A 97 2.56 -14.84 7.23
C ARG A 97 3.34 -14.59 8.52
N THR A 98 4.01 -13.44 8.61
CA THR A 98 4.81 -13.07 9.79
C THR A 98 3.93 -12.62 10.96
N ASN A 99 2.79 -11.98 10.67
CA ASN A 99 1.87 -11.39 11.64
C ASN A 99 0.44 -11.87 11.38
N PRO A 100 0.11 -13.13 11.73
CA PRO A 100 -1.24 -13.66 11.55
C PRO A 100 -2.23 -12.98 12.50
N GLY A 101 -3.49 -12.90 12.09
CA GLY A 101 -4.59 -12.40 12.91
C GLY A 101 -4.69 -10.87 12.97
N GLN A 102 -3.92 -10.14 12.16
CA GLN A 102 -3.99 -8.69 12.09
C GLN A 102 -5.16 -8.20 11.24
N GLY A 103 -5.77 -7.09 11.66
CA GLY A 103 -6.78 -6.38 10.87
C GLY A 103 -6.15 -5.46 9.82
N ILE A 104 -6.93 -5.09 8.80
CA ILE A 104 -6.45 -4.26 7.67
C ILE A 104 -5.87 -2.90 8.12
N GLU A 105 -6.36 -2.33 9.22
CA GLU A 105 -5.86 -1.06 9.78
C GLU A 105 -4.45 -1.20 10.37
N ALA A 106 -4.20 -2.30 11.09
CA ALA A 106 -2.88 -2.60 11.65
C ALA A 106 -1.88 -2.90 10.53
N ILE A 107 -2.29 -3.67 9.52
CA ILE A 107 -1.48 -3.98 8.34
C ILE A 107 -1.15 -2.67 7.57
N GLY A 108 -2.15 -1.82 7.35
CA GLY A 108 -1.96 -0.52 6.69
C GLY A 108 -0.97 0.39 7.43
N LYS A 109 -1.06 0.43 8.76
CA LYS A 109 -0.13 1.21 9.59
C LYS A 109 1.31 0.68 9.52
N ALA A 110 1.49 -0.63 9.44
CA ALA A 110 2.81 -1.25 9.38
C ALA A 110 3.51 -1.01 8.02
N ILE A 111 2.77 -1.07 6.92
CA ILE A 111 3.31 -0.94 5.55
C ILE A 111 3.24 0.53 5.06
N GLY A 112 2.50 1.40 5.76
CA GLY A 112 2.38 2.83 5.44
C GLY A 112 1.35 3.14 4.35
N PHE A 113 0.37 2.26 4.13
CA PHE A 113 -0.70 2.44 3.14
C PHE A 113 -2.07 2.66 3.79
N ALA A 114 -2.92 3.42 3.11
CA ALA A 114 -4.30 3.62 3.57
C ALA A 114 -5.14 2.34 3.43
N THR A 115 -6.11 2.15 4.33
CA THR A 115 -7.03 1.00 4.29
C THR A 115 -7.77 0.85 2.94
N ALA A 116 -8.20 1.98 2.36
CA ALA A 116 -8.86 2.01 1.05
C ALA A 116 -7.95 1.51 -0.09
N GLU A 117 -6.65 1.68 0.06
CA GLU A 117 -5.63 1.28 -0.90
C GLU A 117 -5.31 -0.22 -0.82
N LEU A 118 -5.50 -0.83 0.35
CA LEU A 118 -5.20 -2.24 0.63
C LEU A 118 -6.40 -3.17 0.44
N ALA A 119 -7.63 -2.65 0.51
CA ALA A 119 -8.84 -3.47 0.42
C ALA A 119 -8.94 -4.27 -0.89
N ARG A 120 -8.57 -3.66 -2.02
CA ARG A 120 -8.59 -4.33 -3.33
C ARG A 120 -7.50 -5.40 -3.47
N PRO A 121 -6.21 -5.12 -3.18
CA PRO A 121 -5.17 -6.14 -3.13
C PRO A 121 -5.49 -7.31 -2.18
N MET A 122 -5.98 -7.03 -0.96
CA MET A 122 -6.35 -8.09 -0.01
C MET A 122 -7.46 -8.98 -0.55
N LYS A 123 -8.47 -8.42 -1.22
CA LYS A 123 -9.52 -9.21 -1.86
C LYS A 123 -8.98 -10.15 -2.93
N LYS A 124 -7.99 -9.72 -3.71
CA LYS A 124 -7.33 -10.57 -4.71
C LYS A 124 -6.55 -11.72 -4.06
N LEU A 125 -5.85 -11.44 -2.96
CA LEU A 125 -5.11 -12.45 -2.21
C LEU A 125 -6.03 -13.51 -1.59
N VAL A 126 -7.21 -13.09 -1.10
CA VAL A 126 -8.24 -14.02 -0.62
C VAL A 126 -8.83 -14.83 -1.77
N GLN A 127 -9.11 -14.21 -2.92
CA GLN A 127 -9.57 -14.92 -4.13
C GLN A 127 -8.56 -15.95 -4.64
N ARG A 128 -7.26 -15.66 -4.52
CA ARG A 128 -6.17 -16.58 -4.85
C ARG A 128 -5.97 -17.70 -3.81
N GLY A 129 -6.61 -17.62 -2.64
CA GLY A 129 -6.43 -18.57 -1.55
C GLY A 129 -5.12 -18.40 -0.78
N ALA A 130 -4.37 -17.32 -1.02
CA ALA A 130 -3.11 -17.06 -0.34
C ALA A 130 -3.30 -16.51 1.08
N VAL A 131 -4.45 -15.90 1.35
CA VAL A 131 -4.84 -15.34 2.66
C VAL A 131 -6.27 -15.76 2.95
N ARG A 132 -6.55 -16.19 4.18
CA ARG A 132 -7.91 -16.43 4.65
C ARG A 132 -8.36 -15.29 5.58
N THR A 133 -9.67 -15.07 5.63
CA THR A 133 -10.29 -14.04 6.49
C THR A 133 -11.17 -14.68 7.53
N GLU A 134 -11.04 -14.24 8.78
CA GLU A 134 -11.96 -14.61 9.86
C GLU A 134 -12.62 -13.34 10.43
N GLY A 135 -13.89 -13.45 10.80
CA GLY A 135 -14.67 -12.33 11.33
C GLY A 135 -15.50 -11.58 10.29
N GLU A 136 -16.19 -10.53 10.73
CA GLU A 136 -17.15 -9.77 9.92
C GLU A 136 -16.87 -8.27 10.00
N LYS A 137 -17.09 -7.55 8.89
CA LYS A 137 -16.96 -6.08 8.79
C LYS A 137 -15.59 -5.59 9.29
N ARG A 138 -15.57 -4.78 10.35
CA ARG A 138 -14.34 -4.20 10.92
C ARG A 138 -13.55 -5.17 11.79
N ALA A 139 -14.13 -6.30 12.19
CA ALA A 139 -13.45 -7.35 12.94
C ALA A 139 -12.75 -8.37 12.03
N THR A 140 -12.64 -8.08 10.72
CA THR A 140 -11.99 -8.98 9.76
C THR A 140 -10.49 -9.07 10.06
N LYS A 141 -10.05 -10.26 10.45
CA LYS A 141 -8.65 -10.62 10.68
C LYS A 141 -8.15 -11.45 9.51
N TYR A 142 -6.90 -11.21 9.11
CA TYR A 142 -6.26 -11.91 8.01
C TYR A 142 -5.27 -12.94 8.54
N TYR A 143 -5.28 -14.12 7.95
CA TYR A 143 -4.38 -15.22 8.30
C TYR A 143 -3.75 -15.81 7.03
N PRO A 144 -2.56 -16.40 7.13
CA PRO A 144 -1.96 -17.11 6.00
C PRO A 144 -2.93 -18.20 5.51
N GLY A 145 -3.13 -18.25 4.19
CA GLY A 145 -3.86 -19.34 3.53
C GLY A 145 -2.99 -20.59 3.42
N GLU A 146 -3.63 -21.75 3.27
CA GLU A 146 -2.98 -23.07 3.31
C GLU A 146 -2.22 -23.44 2.03
N GLY A 147 -2.28 -22.64 0.97
CA GLY A 147 -1.52 -22.94 -0.25
C GLY A 147 -1.89 -22.07 -1.45
N GLY A 148 -1.21 -20.93 -1.60
CA GLY A 148 -1.30 -20.06 -2.78
C GLY A 148 -0.25 -20.35 -3.86
N ALA A 149 0.24 -21.60 -3.97
CA ALA A 149 1.29 -21.98 -4.93
C ALA A 149 0.79 -22.88 -6.10
N SER A 150 -0.52 -23.14 -6.25
CA SER A 150 -1.02 -24.05 -7.30
C SER A 150 -2.20 -23.55 -8.14
N ALA A 151 -2.59 -22.26 -8.06
CA ALA A 151 -3.69 -21.72 -8.87
C ALA A 151 -3.18 -20.90 -10.08
N SER A 152 -2.33 -21.51 -10.90
CA SER A 152 -2.02 -21.05 -12.26
C SER A 152 -2.65 -21.99 -13.29
N ALA A 153 -3.98 -22.15 -13.26
CA ALA A 153 -4.80 -22.74 -14.33
C ALA A 153 -6.29 -22.67 -13.98
N SER A 154 -6.93 -21.51 -14.12
CA SER A 154 -8.36 -21.44 -14.47
C SER A 154 -8.68 -20.05 -15.02
N GLU A 155 -8.28 -19.87 -16.28
CA GLU A 155 -8.86 -18.89 -17.20
C GLU A 155 -10.33 -19.24 -17.46
N GLY A 156 -11.22 -18.25 -17.53
CA GLY A 156 -12.55 -18.41 -18.14
C GLY A 156 -13.74 -18.60 -17.20
N GLY A 157 -14.14 -17.56 -16.47
CA GLY A 157 -15.44 -17.46 -15.81
C GLY A 157 -16.17 -16.20 -16.23
N GLU A 158 -16.68 -16.18 -17.47
CA GLU A 158 -17.53 -15.14 -18.03
C GLU A 158 -18.84 -15.02 -17.22
N ALA A 159 -18.87 -14.12 -16.24
CA ALA A 159 -20.07 -13.80 -15.48
C ALA A 159 -20.82 -12.64 -16.16
N ALA A 160 -21.82 -13.03 -16.96
CA ALA A 160 -22.78 -12.17 -17.65
C ALA A 160 -23.30 -10.98 -16.83
N PRO A 161 -23.51 -9.79 -17.43
CA PRO A 161 -24.06 -8.64 -16.74
C PRO A 161 -25.55 -8.87 -16.42
N LYS A 162 -25.86 -9.20 -15.16
CA LYS A 162 -27.24 -9.09 -14.64
C LYS A 162 -27.68 -7.63 -14.67
N ARG A 163 -28.36 -7.26 -15.75
CA ARG A 163 -29.18 -6.05 -15.88
C ARG A 163 -30.16 -6.04 -14.70
N ARG A 164 -29.86 -5.25 -13.66
CA ARG A 164 -30.85 -4.95 -12.62
C ARG A 164 -31.87 -4.00 -13.24
N GLY A 165 -32.91 -4.62 -13.79
CA GLY A 165 -34.11 -3.95 -14.25
C GLY A 165 -34.67 -3.05 -13.16
N ARG A 166 -34.93 -1.81 -13.56
CA ARG A 166 -35.76 -0.83 -12.86
C ARG A 166 -37.12 -1.48 -12.56
N PRO A 167 -37.57 -1.53 -11.29
CA PRO A 167 -38.88 -2.12 -10.98
C PRO A 167 -39.99 -1.29 -11.65
N PRO A 168 -40.99 -1.92 -12.29
CA PRO A 168 -42.10 -1.19 -12.89
C PRO A 168 -42.93 -0.50 -11.82
N GLY A 169 -43.27 0.77 -12.08
CA GLY A 169 -44.07 1.61 -11.21
C GLY A 169 -45.41 0.96 -10.86
N LYS A 170 -45.69 0.92 -9.56
CA LYS A 170 -46.96 0.45 -9.00
C LYS A 170 -48.07 1.45 -9.36
N ALA A 171 -48.74 1.21 -10.48
CA ALA A 171 -50.06 1.74 -10.75
C ALA A 171 -51.07 1.04 -9.82
N GLY A 172 -51.89 1.80 -9.09
CA GLY A 172 -53.00 1.21 -8.34
C GLY A 172 -53.49 2.03 -7.15
N GLY A 173 -54.34 3.02 -7.44
CA GLY A 173 -55.62 3.27 -6.74
C GLY A 173 -55.63 3.57 -5.24
N LYS A 174 -55.98 4.82 -4.90
CA LYS A 174 -56.88 5.08 -3.78
C LYS A 174 -57.78 6.30 -4.05
N LYS A 175 -58.99 6.01 -4.53
CA LYS A 175 -60.18 6.85 -4.35
C LYS A 175 -60.39 7.08 -2.84
N LYS A 176 -60.54 8.35 -2.45
CA LYS A 176 -61.34 8.93 -1.34
C LYS A 176 -61.06 10.43 -1.47
N GLY A 177 -61.97 11.28 -1.94
CA GLY A 177 -63.30 11.52 -1.39
C GLY A 177 -63.25 12.76 -0.48
N LYS A 178 -63.79 13.88 -1.00
CA LYS A 178 -64.52 14.95 -0.28
C LYS A 178 -63.73 16.09 0.40
N LYS A 179 -63.99 17.30 -0.13
CA LYS A 179 -64.03 18.68 0.43
C LYS A 179 -63.42 19.60 -0.65
N LYS A 180 -64.09 20.61 -1.20
CA LYS A 180 -65.21 21.44 -0.74
C LYS A 180 -65.98 21.93 -1.97
#